data_AF-A0A817TS11-F1
#
_entry.id   AF-A0A817TS11-F1
#
_cell.length_a   1.000
_cell.length_b   1.000
_cell.length_c   1.000
_cell.angle_alpha   90.00
_cell.angle_beta   90.00
_cell.angle_gamma   90.00
#
_symmetry.space_group_name_H-M   'P 1'
#
loop_
_entity.id
_entity.type
_entity.pdbx_description
1 polymer ?
#
loop_
_entity_poly.entity_id
_entity_poly.type
_entity_poly.pdbx_seq_one_letter_code
_entity_poly.pdbx_strand_id
1 'polypeptide(L)'
;MYLISDEKTLECAVVDPAEPDKLVEVIRTEGLKLTTVLTTHHHADHAGGNNRLLRLMGTTNGQIKVTGADPSLQGLNHLVKDNEKIKIGEIEVTCLLTPCHTVGHVCYLVTDGHEQAIFTGDTLFSAGCGLFFEGTAAQMQSSLKKLANLDPKTLVYCGHEYTKENMVFAVIIEPDNP
;
A
#
# COMPACT_ATOMS: atom_id res chain seq x y z
N MET A 1 0.82 -7.37 -4.05
CA MET A 1 -0.52 -6.79 -4.28
C MET A 1 -1.47 -7.30 -3.23
N TYR A 2 -2.46 -6.50 -2.83
CA TYR A 2 -3.46 -6.90 -1.84
C TYR A 2 -4.86 -6.49 -2.28
N LEU A 3 -5.88 -7.21 -1.82
CA LEU A 3 -7.29 -6.86 -1.95
C LEU A 3 -7.84 -6.61 -0.53
N ILE A 4 -8.52 -5.49 -0.35
CA ILE A 4 -9.20 -5.12 0.89
C ILE A 4 -10.69 -5.05 0.57
N SER A 5 -11.53 -5.79 1.27
CA SER A 5 -12.98 -5.78 1.07
C SER A 5 -13.71 -5.45 2.35
N ASP A 6 -14.71 -4.56 2.25
CA ASP A 6 -15.72 -4.38 3.28
C ASP A 6 -16.86 -5.37 3.05
N GLU A 7 -16.97 -6.37 3.94
CA GLU A 7 -17.97 -7.43 3.83
C GLU A 7 -19.42 -6.91 3.90
N LYS A 8 -19.66 -5.75 4.54
CA LYS A 8 -21.01 -5.20 4.69
C LYS A 8 -21.51 -4.54 3.43
N THR A 9 -20.65 -3.79 2.74
CA THR A 9 -21.02 -3.01 1.55
C THR A 9 -20.61 -3.70 0.24
N LEU A 10 -19.80 -4.74 0.33
CA LEU A 10 -19.12 -5.40 -0.79
C LEU A 10 -18.21 -4.47 -1.60
N GLU A 11 -17.91 -3.27 -1.07
CA GLU A 11 -16.91 -2.39 -1.68
C GLU A 11 -15.51 -2.91 -1.39
N CYS A 12 -14.63 -2.80 -2.37
CA CYS A 12 -13.25 -3.21 -2.21
C CYS A 12 -12.27 -2.18 -2.77
N ALA A 13 -11.04 -2.29 -2.27
CA ALA A 13 -9.88 -1.64 -2.82
C ALA A 13 -8.80 -2.66 -3.16
N VAL A 14 -7.92 -2.28 -4.08
CA VAL A 14 -6.68 -3.02 -4.34
C VAL A 14 -5.48 -2.16 -4.01
N VAL A 15 -4.42 -2.79 -3.49
CA VAL A 15 -3.14 -2.15 -3.22
C VAL A 15 -2.11 -2.62 -4.23
N ASP A 16 -1.47 -1.68 -4.91
CA ASP A 16 -0.37 -1.89 -5.88
C ASP A 16 -0.69 -2.98 -6.92
N PRO A 17 -1.64 -2.74 -7.86
CA PRO A 17 -2.21 -3.77 -8.72
C PRO A 17 -1.31 -4.13 -9.92
N ALA A 18 -0.06 -4.54 -9.68
CA ALA A 18 0.94 -4.85 -10.70
C ALA A 18 0.51 -5.92 -11.73
N GLU A 19 -0.24 -6.93 -11.29
CA GLU A 19 -0.80 -8.00 -12.12
C GLU A 19 -2.35 -7.97 -12.06
N PRO A 20 -3.00 -7.04 -12.78
CA PRO A 20 -4.41 -6.74 -12.53
C PRO A 20 -5.39 -7.82 -13.01
N ASP A 21 -5.00 -8.77 -13.87
CA ASP A 21 -5.92 -9.86 -14.29
C ASP A 21 -6.35 -10.72 -13.10
N LYS A 22 -5.39 -11.10 -12.25
CA LYS A 22 -5.62 -11.92 -11.06
C LYS A 22 -6.59 -11.24 -10.10
N LEU A 23 -6.46 -9.92 -9.95
CA LEU A 23 -7.35 -9.12 -9.11
C LEU A 23 -8.76 -9.05 -9.69
N VAL A 24 -8.90 -8.81 -11.00
CA VAL A 24 -10.22 -8.77 -11.65
C VAL A 24 -10.95 -10.10 -11.56
N GLU A 25 -10.24 -11.22 -11.69
CA GLU A 25 -10.81 -12.55 -11.50
C GLU A 25 -11.40 -12.72 -10.09
N VAL A 26 -10.61 -12.42 -9.05
CA VAL A 26 -11.07 -12.51 -7.66
C VAL A 26 -12.25 -11.56 -7.39
N ILE A 27 -12.15 -10.29 -7.82
CA ILE A 27 -13.21 -9.29 -7.63
C ILE A 27 -14.54 -9.77 -8.24
N ARG A 28 -14.50 -10.36 -9.45
CA ARG A 28 -15.71 -10.86 -10.12
C ARG A 28 -16.26 -12.12 -9.47
N THR A 29 -15.41 -13.07 -9.12
CA THR A 29 -15.81 -14.33 -8.49
C THR A 29 -16.46 -14.10 -7.12
N GLU A 30 -15.89 -13.18 -6.33
CA GLU A 30 -16.40 -12.83 -5.00
C GLU A 30 -17.56 -11.81 -5.05
N GLY A 31 -17.97 -11.33 -6.23
CA GLY A 31 -19.06 -10.38 -6.39
C GLY A 31 -18.79 -8.99 -5.79
N LEU A 32 -17.51 -8.61 -5.67
CA LEU A 32 -17.08 -7.37 -5.05
C LEU A 32 -17.18 -6.18 -6.02
N LYS A 33 -17.36 -4.99 -5.46
CA LYS A 33 -17.39 -3.71 -6.18
C LYS A 33 -16.10 -2.94 -5.91
N LEU A 34 -15.19 -2.96 -6.89
CA LEU A 34 -13.98 -2.15 -6.82
C LEU A 34 -14.32 -0.65 -6.86
N THR A 35 -13.93 0.08 -5.81
CA THR A 35 -14.13 1.53 -5.72
C THR A 35 -12.82 2.30 -5.64
N THR A 36 -11.74 1.65 -5.18
CA THR A 36 -10.48 2.34 -4.87
C THR A 36 -9.25 1.52 -5.29
N VAL A 37 -8.24 2.20 -5.82
CA VAL A 37 -6.89 1.67 -6.05
C VAL A 37 -5.95 2.48 -5.18
N LEU A 38 -5.29 1.82 -4.23
CA LEU A 38 -4.31 2.40 -3.33
C LEU A 38 -2.90 2.13 -3.89
N THR A 39 -2.25 3.14 -4.47
CA THR A 39 -0.89 2.98 -4.99
C THR A 39 0.12 3.55 -4.00
N THR A 40 1.06 2.75 -3.54
CA THR A 40 2.03 3.15 -2.51
C THR A 40 3.12 4.06 -3.09
N HIS A 41 3.60 3.76 -4.29
CA HIS A 41 4.60 4.56 -4.99
C HIS A 41 4.64 4.25 -6.50
N HIS A 42 5.46 5.01 -7.26
CA HIS A 42 5.41 5.01 -8.72
C HIS A 42 6.18 3.89 -9.43
N HIS A 43 6.93 3.03 -8.72
CA HIS A 43 7.67 1.96 -9.40
C HIS A 43 6.71 1.03 -10.15
N ALA A 44 7.17 0.52 -11.29
CA ALA A 44 6.32 -0.14 -12.28
C ALA A 44 5.72 -1.45 -11.77
N ASP A 45 6.44 -2.17 -10.91
CA ASP A 45 6.00 -3.36 -10.18
C ASP A 45 4.97 -3.08 -9.08
N HIS A 46 4.57 -1.82 -8.88
CA HIS A 46 3.46 -1.42 -8.01
C HIS A 46 2.35 -0.69 -8.81
N ALA A 47 2.72 0.37 -9.53
CA ALA A 47 1.80 1.26 -10.23
C ALA A 47 1.51 0.87 -11.69
N GLY A 48 2.33 -0.02 -12.28
CA GLY A 48 2.29 -0.31 -13.73
C GLY A 48 0.98 -0.93 -14.21
N GLY A 49 0.21 -1.55 -13.32
CA GLY A 49 -1.08 -2.14 -13.65
C GLY A 49 -2.28 -1.20 -13.51
N ASN A 50 -2.15 0.00 -12.96
CA ASN A 50 -3.26 0.92 -12.66
C ASN A 50 -4.19 1.15 -13.87
N ASN A 51 -3.62 1.64 -14.97
CA ASN A 51 -4.39 1.91 -16.20
C ASN A 51 -5.02 0.65 -16.80
N ARG A 52 -4.35 -0.49 -16.67
CA ARG A 52 -4.85 -1.76 -17.20
C ARG A 52 -6.01 -2.29 -16.37
N LEU A 53 -5.93 -2.19 -15.04
CA LEU A 53 -7.03 -2.51 -14.14
C LEU A 53 -8.29 -1.71 -14.47
N LEU A 54 -8.16 -0.39 -14.64
CA LEU A 54 -9.29 0.48 -15.00
C LEU A 54 -9.97 0.04 -16.31
N ARG A 55 -9.18 -0.32 -17.33
CA ARG A 55 -9.69 -0.87 -18.60
C ARG A 55 -10.41 -2.19 -18.42
N LEU A 56 -9.84 -3.14 -17.66
CA LEU A 56 -10.45 -4.44 -17.41
C LEU A 56 -11.77 -4.35 -16.64
N MET A 57 -11.89 -3.34 -15.77
CA MET A 57 -13.12 -3.04 -15.03
C MET A 57 -14.13 -2.22 -15.84
N GLY A 58 -13.79 -1.82 -17.08
CA GLY A 58 -14.69 -1.07 -17.95
C GLY A 58 -14.93 0.37 -17.48
N THR A 59 -14.06 0.93 -16.64
CA THR A 59 -14.22 2.27 -16.08
C THR A 59 -13.17 3.22 -16.66
N THR A 60 -13.61 4.37 -17.18
CA THR A 60 -12.70 5.42 -17.68
C THR A 60 -12.97 6.81 -17.09
N ASN A 61 -14.08 6.98 -16.33
CA ASN A 61 -14.60 8.29 -15.94
C ASN A 61 -14.58 8.54 -14.42
N GLY A 62 -13.49 8.17 -13.74
CA GLY A 62 -13.30 8.50 -12.31
C GLY A 62 -14.25 7.79 -11.33
N GLN A 63 -14.93 6.73 -11.77
CA GLN A 63 -15.77 5.90 -10.90
C GLN A 63 -14.94 5.15 -9.85
N ILE A 64 -13.72 4.74 -10.22
CA ILE A 64 -12.74 4.16 -9.32
C ILE A 64 -11.74 5.25 -8.95
N LYS A 65 -11.54 5.47 -7.65
CA LYS A 65 -10.54 6.41 -7.14
C LYS A 65 -9.17 5.75 -7.21
N VAL A 66 -8.25 6.30 -7.99
CA VAL A 66 -6.85 5.89 -8.00
C VAL A 66 -6.09 6.89 -7.14
N THR A 67 -5.64 6.40 -5.98
CA THR A 67 -5.00 7.19 -4.93
C THR A 67 -3.50 6.96 -4.91
N GLY A 68 -2.77 8.00 -4.53
CA GLY A 68 -1.33 7.98 -4.32
C GLY A 68 -0.81 9.37 -4.00
N ALA A 69 0.44 9.46 -3.53
CA ALA A 69 1.05 10.73 -3.14
C ALA A 69 2.02 11.27 -4.21
N ASP A 70 2.18 10.56 -5.33
CA ASP A 70 3.00 10.97 -6.47
C ASP A 70 2.10 11.40 -7.65
N PRO A 71 2.16 12.67 -8.10
CA PRO A 71 1.32 13.18 -9.18
C PRO A 71 1.63 12.56 -10.55
N SER A 72 2.76 11.86 -10.70
CA SER A 72 3.14 11.17 -11.94
C SER A 72 2.49 9.78 -12.10
N LEU A 73 1.78 9.31 -11.08
CA LEU A 73 1.15 8.00 -11.08
C LEU A 73 0.16 7.83 -12.23
N GLN A 74 0.28 6.70 -12.91
CA GLN A 74 -0.61 6.35 -14.00
C GLN A 74 -2.04 6.14 -13.50
N GLY A 75 -2.99 6.81 -14.16
CA GLY A 75 -4.41 6.72 -13.83
C GLY A 75 -4.82 7.46 -12.56
N LEU A 76 -3.89 8.15 -11.89
CA LEU A 76 -4.16 8.92 -10.67
C LEU A 76 -5.28 9.92 -10.91
N ASN A 77 -6.27 9.91 -10.03
CA ASN A 77 -7.35 10.89 -9.99
C ASN A 77 -7.63 11.43 -8.58
N HIS A 78 -6.89 10.94 -7.58
CA HIS A 78 -7.01 11.38 -6.19
C HIS A 78 -5.62 11.46 -5.54
N LEU A 79 -4.98 12.64 -5.63
CA LEU A 79 -3.68 12.89 -5.00
C LEU A 79 -3.88 13.09 -3.48
N VAL A 80 -3.34 12.18 -2.66
CA VAL A 80 -3.53 12.21 -1.21
C VAL A 80 -2.49 13.08 -0.50
N LYS A 81 -2.87 13.63 0.65
CA LYS A 81 -1.97 14.32 1.59
C LYS A 81 -1.68 13.46 2.82
N ASP A 82 -0.64 13.83 3.58
CA ASP A 82 -0.32 13.17 4.85
C ASP A 82 -1.47 13.31 5.85
N ASN A 83 -1.83 12.20 6.49
CA ASN A 83 -2.95 12.01 7.40
C ASN A 83 -4.34 12.23 6.76
N GLU A 84 -4.43 12.28 5.44
CA GLU A 84 -5.72 12.31 4.76
C GLU A 84 -6.49 11.01 5.00
N LYS A 85 -7.79 11.13 5.31
CA LYS A 85 -8.67 9.99 5.52
C LYS A 85 -9.59 9.79 4.32
N ILE A 86 -9.64 8.56 3.84
CA ILE A 86 -10.58 8.09 2.83
C ILE A 86 -11.32 6.85 3.34
N LYS A 87 -12.30 6.35 2.58
CA LYS A 87 -13.10 5.18 2.95
C LYS A 87 -13.22 4.17 1.82
N ILE A 88 -13.37 2.92 2.20
CA ILE A 88 -13.76 1.78 1.36
C ILE A 88 -15.00 1.18 2.03
N GLY A 89 -16.21 1.50 1.54
CA GLY A 89 -17.42 1.21 2.31
C GLY A 89 -17.38 1.82 3.72
N GLU A 90 -17.48 0.99 4.74
CA GLU A 90 -17.36 1.37 6.16
C GLU A 90 -15.91 1.40 6.69
N ILE A 91 -14.95 0.82 5.98
CA ILE A 91 -13.54 0.76 6.38
C ILE A 91 -12.90 2.14 6.23
N GLU A 92 -12.19 2.61 7.27
CA GLU A 92 -11.42 3.85 7.24
C GLU A 92 -9.98 3.58 6.79
N VAL A 93 -9.47 4.46 5.93
CA VAL A 93 -8.08 4.44 5.47
C VAL A 93 -7.43 5.78 5.75
N THR A 94 -6.33 5.78 6.50
CA THR A 94 -5.48 6.95 6.75
C THR A 94 -4.22 6.85 5.89
N CYS A 95 -3.98 7.85 5.06
CA CYS A 95 -2.82 7.94 4.18
C CYS A 95 -1.64 8.52 4.96
N LEU A 96 -0.56 7.77 5.10
CA LEU A 96 0.65 8.16 5.82
C LEU A 96 1.79 8.32 4.83
N LEU A 97 2.17 9.55 4.51
CA LEU A 97 3.31 9.81 3.63
C LEU A 97 4.60 9.36 4.34
N THR A 98 5.40 8.58 3.64
CA THR A 98 6.64 7.95 4.12
C THR A 98 7.77 8.14 3.13
N PRO A 99 8.15 9.39 2.79
CA PRO A 99 9.15 9.65 1.77
C PRO A 99 10.48 9.01 2.17
N CYS A 100 11.09 8.25 1.26
CA CYS A 100 12.50 7.88 1.28
C CYS A 100 12.82 6.97 0.08
N HIS A 101 12.15 5.81 0.02
CA HIS A 101 12.30 4.88 -1.07
C HIS A 101 11.99 5.57 -2.41
N THR A 102 10.84 6.24 -2.44
CA THR A 102 10.54 7.32 -3.38
C THR A 102 10.11 8.57 -2.61
N VAL A 103 10.16 9.74 -3.24
CA VAL A 103 9.71 11.01 -2.61
C VAL A 103 8.19 11.05 -2.40
N GLY A 104 7.43 10.37 -3.25
CA GLY A 104 5.97 10.30 -3.22
C GLY A 104 5.43 9.02 -2.58
N HIS A 105 6.20 8.34 -1.73
CA HIS A 105 5.78 7.11 -1.08
C HIS A 105 4.71 7.36 -0.01
N VAL A 106 3.67 6.53 -0.01
CA VAL A 106 2.58 6.55 0.96
C VAL A 106 2.27 5.13 1.47
N CYS A 107 2.16 4.99 2.78
CA CYS A 107 1.59 3.83 3.44
C CYS A 107 0.10 4.06 3.72
N TYR A 108 -0.71 3.00 3.67
CA TYR A 108 -2.15 3.09 3.93
C TYR A 108 -2.48 2.31 5.21
N LEU A 109 -2.79 3.04 6.29
CA LEU A 109 -3.30 2.45 7.53
C LEU A 109 -4.81 2.26 7.40
N VAL A 110 -5.27 1.04 7.54
CA VAL A 110 -6.65 0.61 7.34
C VAL A 110 -7.21 0.11 8.66
N THR A 111 -8.44 0.50 8.99
CA THR A 111 -9.14 0.01 10.17
C THR A 111 -10.63 -0.13 9.92
N ASP A 112 -11.21 -1.20 10.46
CA ASP A 112 -12.65 -1.47 10.48
C ASP A 112 -13.30 -1.07 11.82
N GLY A 113 -12.54 -0.44 12.72
CA GLY A 113 -12.95 -0.10 14.09
C GLY A 113 -12.59 -1.16 15.14
N HIS A 114 -12.11 -2.33 14.74
CA HIS A 114 -11.71 -3.43 15.64
C HIS A 114 -10.24 -3.80 15.44
N GLU A 115 -9.82 -3.99 14.19
CA GLU A 115 -8.46 -4.36 13.80
C GLU A 115 -7.79 -3.25 12.97
N GLN A 116 -6.47 -3.32 12.90
CA GLN A 116 -5.65 -2.41 12.11
C GLN A 116 -4.70 -3.19 11.21
N ALA A 117 -4.61 -2.78 9.96
CA ALA A 117 -3.64 -3.26 9.00
C ALA A 117 -2.95 -2.07 8.34
N ILE A 118 -1.66 -2.18 8.03
CA ILE A 118 -0.93 -1.17 7.28
C ILE A 118 -0.28 -1.77 6.04
N PHE A 119 -0.53 -1.12 4.91
CA PHE A 119 0.09 -1.44 3.64
C PHE A 119 1.29 -0.52 3.44
N THR A 120 2.49 -1.09 3.51
CA THR A 120 3.72 -0.31 3.65
C THR A 120 4.51 -0.16 2.35
N GLY A 121 4.06 -0.83 1.27
CA GLY A 121 4.81 -0.95 0.03
C GLY A 121 6.28 -1.23 0.33
N ASP A 122 7.14 -0.40 -0.23
CA ASP A 122 8.59 -0.54 -0.09
C ASP A 122 9.21 0.36 0.99
N THR A 123 8.43 0.91 1.92
CA THR A 123 8.99 1.63 3.08
C THR A 123 9.48 0.64 4.14
N LEU A 124 8.61 -0.27 4.60
CA LEU A 124 8.87 -1.26 5.64
C LEU A 124 8.59 -2.66 5.09
N PHE A 125 9.55 -3.56 5.27
CA PHE A 125 9.41 -4.99 5.00
C PHE A 125 9.48 -5.78 6.31
N SER A 126 9.10 -7.06 6.27
CA SER A 126 9.46 -7.98 7.36
C SER A 126 10.99 -8.02 7.50
N ALA A 127 11.47 -7.66 8.71
CA ALA A 127 12.89 -7.57 9.07
C ALA A 127 13.75 -6.60 8.22
N GLY A 128 13.16 -5.66 7.46
CA GLY A 128 13.92 -4.78 6.57
C GLY A 128 13.19 -3.49 6.18
N CYS A 129 13.84 -2.70 5.33
CA CYS A 129 13.26 -1.48 4.75
C CYS A 129 13.72 -1.32 3.29
N GLY A 130 13.02 -0.50 2.51
CA GLY A 130 13.40 -0.26 1.11
C GLY A 130 14.72 0.48 0.95
N LEU A 131 15.34 0.31 -0.22
CA LEU A 131 16.49 1.11 -0.63
C LEU A 131 16.11 2.58 -0.78
N PHE A 132 17.05 3.48 -0.49
CA PHE A 132 16.80 4.93 -0.47
C PHE A 132 17.06 5.53 -1.85
N PHE A 133 16.28 5.15 -2.86
CA PHE A 133 16.53 5.60 -4.24
C PHE A 133 16.40 7.11 -4.40
N GLU A 134 15.43 7.75 -3.71
CA GLU A 134 15.12 9.17 -3.88
C GLU A 134 15.15 9.97 -2.58
N GLY A 135 15.72 9.40 -1.52
CA GLY A 135 15.68 9.97 -0.19
C GLY A 135 16.93 9.70 0.63
N THR A 136 16.84 10.06 1.90
CA THR A 136 17.97 10.02 2.84
C THR A 136 17.69 9.07 4.00
N ALA A 137 18.75 8.62 4.68
CA ALA A 137 18.63 7.82 5.89
C ALA A 137 17.80 8.52 6.99
N ALA A 138 17.88 9.85 7.10
CA ALA A 138 17.08 10.62 8.05
C ALA A 138 15.58 10.56 7.71
N GLN A 139 15.24 10.60 6.42
CA GLN A 139 13.86 10.43 5.96
C GLN A 139 13.35 9.00 6.23
N MET A 140 14.14 7.95 5.92
CA MET A 140 13.73 6.58 6.25
C MET A 140 13.52 6.41 7.75
N GLN A 141 14.45 6.91 8.58
CA GLN A 141 14.31 6.83 10.03
C GLN A 141 13.05 7.55 10.52
N SER A 142 12.73 8.72 9.97
CA SER A 142 11.50 9.46 10.31
C SER A 142 10.24 8.67 9.91
N SER A 143 10.22 8.11 8.70
CA SER A 143 9.13 7.28 8.18
C SER A 143 8.92 6.04 9.04
N LEU A 144 9.99 5.28 9.35
CA LEU A 144 9.91 4.11 10.22
C LEU A 144 9.48 4.46 11.65
N LYS A 145 9.93 5.59 12.20
CA LYS A 145 9.46 6.08 13.51
C LYS A 145 7.96 6.40 13.50
N LYS A 146 7.45 6.98 12.40
CA LYS A 146 6.01 7.20 12.22
C LYS A 146 5.24 5.87 12.29
N LEU A 147 5.73 4.84 11.59
CA LEU A 147 5.09 3.51 11.57
C LEU A 147 5.22 2.78 12.92
N ALA A 148 6.34 2.92 13.61
CA ALA A 148 6.57 2.29 14.92
C ALA A 148 5.68 2.86 16.05
N ASN A 149 5.06 4.02 15.85
CA ASN A 149 4.13 4.63 16.81
C ASN A 149 2.68 4.14 16.64
N LEU A 150 2.41 3.26 15.68
CA LEU A 150 1.10 2.64 15.50
C LEU A 150 0.81 1.62 16.61
N ASP A 151 -0.43 1.13 16.70
CA ASP A 151 -0.76 0.05 17.62
C ASP A 151 0.15 -1.15 17.33
N PRO A 152 0.84 -1.74 18.33
CA PRO A 152 1.73 -2.88 18.13
C PRO A 152 1.03 -4.13 17.57
N LYS A 153 -0.31 -4.19 17.60
CA LYS A 153 -1.10 -5.25 16.98
C LYS A 153 -1.41 -4.99 15.49
N THR A 154 -1.00 -3.84 14.95
CA THR A 154 -1.21 -3.50 13.54
C THR A 154 -0.53 -4.54 12.65
N LEU A 155 -1.30 -5.20 11.80
CA LEU A 155 -0.78 -6.16 10.82
C LEU A 155 -0.03 -5.42 9.71
N VAL A 156 1.16 -5.89 9.35
CA VAL A 156 1.99 -5.26 8.31
C VAL A 156 1.92 -6.07 7.01
N TYR A 157 1.52 -5.39 5.92
CA TYR A 157 1.43 -5.95 4.57
C TYR A 157 2.38 -5.18 3.64
N CYS A 158 3.56 -5.74 3.42
CA CYS A 158 4.64 -5.08 2.67
C CYS A 158 4.68 -5.43 1.18
N GLY A 159 5.46 -4.70 0.38
CA GLY A 159 5.47 -4.79 -1.08
C GLY A 159 6.00 -6.13 -1.64
N HIS A 160 6.97 -6.73 -0.96
CA HIS A 160 7.77 -7.84 -1.50
C HIS A 160 8.04 -8.94 -0.46
N GLU A 161 8.21 -10.17 -0.94
CA GLU A 161 8.62 -11.32 -0.14
C GLU A 161 10.15 -11.39 -0.01
N TYR A 162 10.73 -10.42 0.70
CA TYR A 162 12.18 -10.37 1.01
C TYR A 162 12.49 -10.83 2.44
N THR A 163 11.53 -11.44 3.13
CA THR A 163 11.63 -11.78 4.56
C THR A 163 12.87 -12.61 4.86
N LYS A 164 13.16 -13.61 4.03
CA LYS A 164 14.30 -14.52 4.24
C LYS A 164 15.63 -13.78 4.13
N GLU A 165 15.83 -13.02 3.07
CA GLU A 165 17.05 -12.28 2.79
C GLU A 165 17.29 -11.20 3.86
N ASN A 166 16.23 -10.52 4.28
CA ASN A 166 16.28 -9.54 5.37
C ASN A 166 16.69 -10.19 6.70
N MET A 167 16.14 -11.35 7.03
CA MET A 167 16.50 -12.09 8.25
C MET A 167 17.95 -12.56 8.23
N VAL A 168 18.49 -12.96 7.07
CA VAL A 168 19.91 -13.29 6.94
C VAL A 168 20.79 -12.08 7.30
N PHE A 169 20.44 -10.88 6.81
CA PHE A 169 21.15 -9.66 7.18
C PHE A 169 20.98 -9.32 8.67
N ALA A 170 19.77 -9.44 9.22
CA ALA A 170 19.50 -9.16 10.62
C ALA A 170 20.36 -10.02 11.57
N VAL A 171 20.49 -11.32 11.30
CA VAL A 171 21.34 -12.24 12.09
C VAL A 171 22.83 -11.89 12.00
N ILE A 172 23.30 -11.32 10.89
CA ILE A 172 24.69 -10.85 10.78
C ILE A 172 24.94 -9.65 11.71
N ILE A 173 23.96 -8.77 11.86
CA ILE A 173 24.07 -7.54 12.66
C ILE A 173 23.84 -7.81 14.14
N GLU A 174 22.86 -8.65 14.49
CA GLU A 174 22.52 -9.02 15.86
C GLU A 174 22.47 -10.55 16.04
N PRO A 175 23.63 -11.24 16.05
CA PRO A 175 23.70 -12.71 16.03
C PRO A 175 23.12 -13.39 17.28
N ASP A 176 23.02 -12.65 18.39
CA ASP A 176 22.56 -13.16 19.69
C ASP A 176 21.12 -12.71 20.02
N ASN A 177 20.41 -12.04 19.09
CA ASN A 177 19.02 -11.65 19.26
C ASN A 177 18.12 -12.91 19.08
N PRO A 178 17.39 -13.35 20.13
CA PRO A 178 16.73 -14.66 20.20
C PRO A 178 15.60 -14.88 19.18
#